data_AF-A0A497AL31-F1
#
_entry.id   AF-A0A497AL31-F1
#
_cell.length_a   1.000
_cell.length_b   1.000
_cell.length_c   1.000
_cell.angle_alpha   90.00
_cell.angle_beta   90.00
_cell.angle_gamma   90.00
#
_symmetry.space_group_name_H-M   'P 1'
#
loop_
_entity.id
_entity.type
_entity.pdbx_description
1 polymer ?
#
loop_
_entity_poly.entity_id
_entity_poly.type
_entity_poly.pdbx_seq_one_letter_code
_entity_poly.pdbx_strand_id
1 'polypeptide(L)'
;MTCLIDGHEIEIITIEDILQKISKSTANLTDEQKIIMKLNLLQYEYEKLTDVINCLPKMQKELYKLRDGISRELKIAEADVKKITVMK
;
A
#
# COMPACT_ATOMS: atom_id res chain seq x y z
N MET A 1 5.68 13.37 -0.55
CA MET A 1 4.32 13.96 -0.70
C MET A 1 3.38 13.10 0.13
N THR A 2 2.35 13.62 0.79
CA THR A 2 1.51 12.80 1.67
C THR A 2 0.06 12.81 1.23
N CYS A 3 -0.65 11.69 1.41
CA CYS A 3 -2.11 11.65 1.26
C CYS A 3 -2.75 11.33 2.62
N LEU A 4 -3.96 11.84 2.83
CA LEU A 4 -4.74 11.58 4.03
C LEU A 4 -5.87 10.61 3.68
N ILE A 5 -5.92 9.47 4.37
CA ILE A 5 -7.04 8.53 4.31
C ILE A 5 -7.55 8.34 5.75
N ASP A 6 -8.80 8.72 6.01
CA ASP A 6 -9.44 8.62 7.34
C ASP A 6 -8.57 9.16 8.49
N GLY A 7 -7.95 10.34 8.28
CA GLY A 7 -7.09 10.99 9.27
C GLY A 7 -5.69 10.38 9.44
N HIS A 8 -5.37 9.30 8.70
CA HIS A 8 -4.04 8.71 8.67
C HIS A 8 -3.24 9.27 7.50
N GLU A 9 -2.05 9.78 7.80
CA GLU A 9 -1.13 10.30 6.79
C GLU A 9 -0.33 9.14 6.20
N ILE A 10 -0.47 8.93 4.89
CA ILE A 10 0.30 7.96 4.14
C ILE A 10 1.41 8.70 3.41
N GLU A 11 2.64 8.34 3.73
CA GLU A 11 3.83 8.84 3.05
C GLU A 11 3.94 8.23 1.64
N ILE A 12 3.95 9.10 0.63
CA ILE A 12 4.24 8.74 -0.75
C ILE A 12 5.72 9.04 -1.01
N ILE A 13 6.50 7.97 -1.15
CA ILE A 13 7.90 8.00 -1.55
C ILE A 13 7.98 8.29 -3.06
N THR A 14 8.79 9.26 -3.47
CA THR A 14 9.02 9.57 -4.89
C THR A 14 10.31 8.93 -5.42
N ILE A 15 10.51 8.99 -6.74
CA ILE A 15 11.76 8.54 -7.35
C ILE A 15 12.95 9.40 -6.89
N GLU A 16 12.74 10.69 -6.64
CA GLU A 16 13.76 11.59 -6.10
C GLU A 16 14.21 11.18 -4.70
N ASP A 17 13.28 10.74 -3.84
CA ASP A 17 13.61 10.24 -2.49
C ASP A 17 14.49 8.99 -2.57
N ILE A 18 14.17 8.08 -3.50
CA ILE A 18 14.96 6.87 -3.76
C ILE A 18 16.35 7.24 -4.28
N LEU A 19 16.43 8.12 -5.27
CA LEU A 19 17.69 8.56 -5.86
C LEU A 19 18.58 9.29 -4.84
N GLN A 20 18.02 10.10 -3.95
CA GLN A 20 18.78 10.71 -2.86
C GLN A 20 19.34 9.67 -1.90
N LYS A 21 18.55 8.66 -1.52
CA LYS A 21 19.04 7.56 -0.66
C LYS A 21 20.20 6.82 -1.32
N ILE A 22 20.05 6.46 -2.60
CA ILE A 22 21.11 5.79 -3.38
C ILE A 22 22.36 6.67 -3.47
N SER A 23 22.20 7.96 -3.74
CA SER A 23 23.33 8.90 -3.83
C SER A 23 24.08 9.03 -2.51
N LYS A 24 23.38 9.02 -1.37
CA LYS A 24 24.01 9.02 -0.04
C LYS A 24 24.78 7.72 0.20
N SER A 25 24.20 6.58 -0.15
CA SER A 25 24.82 5.25 0.01
C SER A 25 26.04 5.02 -0.88
N THR A 26 26.21 5.82 -1.94
CA THR A 26 27.29 5.67 -2.93
C THR A 26 28.32 6.79 -2.89
N ALA A 27 28.21 7.74 -1.95
CA ALA A 27 28.99 8.98 -1.94
C ALA A 27 30.51 8.79 -1.99
N ASN A 28 31.03 7.76 -1.30
CA ASN A 28 32.47 7.50 -1.13
C ASN A 28 33.06 6.51 -2.14
N LEU A 29 32.30 6.11 -3.16
CA LEU A 29 32.74 5.17 -4.20
C LEU A 29 33.40 5.90 -5.38
N THR A 30 34.20 5.18 -6.17
CA THR A 30 34.68 5.70 -7.46
C THR A 30 33.51 5.87 -8.44
N ASP A 31 33.69 6.67 -9.49
CA ASP A 31 32.61 6.95 -10.44
C ASP A 31 32.06 5.68 -11.12
N GLU A 32 32.93 4.73 -11.45
CA GLU A 32 32.54 3.44 -12.01
C GLU A 32 31.75 2.60 -10.99
N GLN A 33 32.23 2.54 -9.74
CA GLN A 33 31.52 1.84 -8.65
C GLN A 33 30.17 2.50 -8.33
N LYS A 34 30.07 3.83 -8.41
CA LYS A 34 28.82 4.58 -8.22
C LYS A 34 27.78 4.18 -9.25
N ILE A 35 28.17 4.09 -10.54
CA ILE A 35 27.24 3.72 -11.62
C ILE A 35 26.74 2.30 -11.42
N ILE A 36 27.64 1.34 -11.16
CA ILE A 36 27.27 -0.07 -10.95
C ILE A 36 26.36 -0.22 -9.71
N MET A 37 26.73 0.40 -8.60
CA MET A 37 25.96 0.31 -7.36
C MET A 37 24.59 1.00 -7.51
N LYS A 38 24.52 2.14 -8.20
CA LYS A 38 23.26 2.82 -8.49
C LYS A 38 22.32 1.94 -9.33
N LEU A 39 22.83 1.24 -10.34
CA LEU A 39 22.04 0.31 -11.15
C LEU A 39 21.46 -0.81 -10.28
N ASN A 40 22.29 -1.46 -9.47
CA ASN A 40 21.86 -2.55 -8.59
C ASN A 40 20.81 -2.10 -7.58
N LEU A 41 21.00 -0.94 -6.96
CA LEU A 41 20.06 -0.40 -5.98
C LEU A 41 18.74 0.03 -6.61
N LEU A 42 18.76 0.60 -7.81
CA LEU A 42 17.53 0.91 -8.56
C LEU A 42 16.78 -0.36 -8.94
N GLN A 43 17.50 -1.40 -9.38
CA GLN A 43 16.89 -2.68 -9.72
C GLN A 43 16.25 -3.34 -8.49
N TYR A 44 16.92 -3.29 -7.34
CA TYR A 44 16.37 -3.78 -6.08
C TYR A 44 15.07 -3.07 -5.69
N GLU A 45 15.02 -1.73 -5.75
CA GLU A 45 13.80 -0.97 -5.44
C GLU A 45 12.69 -1.25 -6.47
N TYR A 46 13.03 -1.45 -7.74
CA TYR A 46 12.09 -1.83 -8.79
C TYR A 46 11.46 -3.20 -8.54
N GLU A 47 12.25 -4.21 -8.20
CA GLU A 47 11.77 -5.57 -7.90
C GLU A 47 10.86 -5.57 -6.67
N LYS A 48 11.26 -4.86 -5.61
CA LYS A 48 10.44 -4.69 -4.40
C LYS A 48 9.08 -4.04 -4.70
N LEU A 49 9.05 -2.98 -5.51
CA LEU A 49 7.80 -2.35 -5.94
C LEU A 49 6.96 -3.29 -6.80
N THR A 50 7.59 -4.06 -7.67
CA THR A 50 6.93 -5.05 -8.53
C THR A 50 6.22 -6.11 -7.69
N ASP A 51 6.87 -6.62 -6.65
CA ASP A 51 6.27 -7.59 -5.72
C ASP A 51 5.04 -7.02 -5.01
N VAL A 52 5.12 -5.78 -4.53
CA VAL A 52 3.98 -5.08 -3.92
C VAL A 52 2.83 -4.95 -4.92
N ILE A 53 3.11 -4.47 -6.14
CA ILE A 53 2.11 -4.31 -7.20
C ILE A 53 1.44 -5.64 -7.52
N ASN A 54 2.23 -6.71 -7.63
CA ASN A 54 1.71 -8.06 -7.89
C ASN A 54 0.82 -8.59 -6.75
N CYS A 55 0.99 -8.08 -5.54
CA CYS A 55 0.14 -8.43 -4.39
C CYS A 55 -1.16 -7.61 -4.32
N LEU A 56 -1.22 -6.43 -4.94
CA LEU A 56 -2.41 -5.55 -4.90
C LEU A 56 -3.70 -6.24 -5.34
N PRO A 57 -3.76 -7.00 -6.45
CA PRO A 57 -5.00 -7.67 -6.86
C PRO A 57 -5.49 -8.70 -5.84
N LYS A 58 -4.57 -9.42 -5.18
CA LYS A 58 -4.91 -10.40 -4.13
C LYS A 58 -5.48 -9.69 -2.90
N MET A 59 -4.84 -8.62 -2.45
CA MET A 59 -5.33 -7.80 -1.34
C MET A 59 -6.69 -7.19 -1.65
N GLN A 60 -6.88 -6.64 -2.85
CA GLN A 60 -8.15 -6.07 -3.30
C GLN A 60 -9.28 -7.12 -3.26
N LYS A 61 -9.01 -8.36 -3.71
CA LYS A 61 -9.99 -9.45 -3.68
C LYS A 61 -10.41 -9.80 -2.25
N GLU A 62 -9.46 -9.92 -1.32
CA GLU A 62 -9.79 -10.24 0.08
C GLU A 62 -10.53 -9.09 0.77
N LEU A 63 -10.18 -7.83 0.48
CA LEU A 63 -10.92 -6.67 0.98
C LEU A 63 -12.37 -6.64 0.47
N TYR A 64 -12.62 -6.99 -0.80
CA TYR A 64 -13.98 -7.08 -1.31
C TYR A 64 -14.79 -8.18 -0.62
N LYS A 65 -14.20 -9.36 -0.36
CA LYS A 65 -14.88 -10.41 0.40
C LYS A 65 -15.24 -9.95 1.82
N LEU A 66 -14.31 -9.28 2.50
CA LEU A 66 -14.57 -8.74 3.84
C LEU A 66 -15.71 -7.71 3.82
N ARG A 67 -15.68 -6.77 2.87
CA ARG A 67 -16.75 -5.78 2.67
C ARG A 67 -18.10 -6.45 2.45
N ASP A 68 -18.15 -7.46 1.59
CA ASP A 68 -19.39 -8.17 1.28
C ASP A 68 -19.90 -8.98 2.49
N GLY A 69 -18.99 -9.52 3.30
CA GLY A 69 -19.31 -10.13 4.59
C GLY A 69 -19.94 -9.14 5.57
N ILE A 70 -19.30 -7.98 5.76
CA ILE A 70 -19.82 -6.89 6.61
C ILE A 70 -21.20 -6.43 6.12
N SER A 71 -21.37 -6.24 4.80
CA SER A 71 -22.65 -5.83 4.21
C SER A 71 -23.79 -6.84 4.49
N ARG A 72 -23.48 -8.14 4.50
CA ARG A 72 -24.44 -9.19 4.84
C ARG A 72 -24.88 -9.09 6.30
N GLU A 73 -23.92 -8.98 7.22
CA GLU A 73 -24.20 -8.86 8.66
C GLU A 73 -25.01 -7.59 8.96
N LEU A 74 -24.69 -6.47 8.31
CA LEU A 74 -25.48 -5.24 8.43
C LEU A 74 -26.95 -5.45 8.06
N LYS A 75 -27.24 -6.13 6.94
CA LYS A 75 -28.62 -6.42 6.52
C LYS A 75 -29.37 -7.31 7.50
N ILE A 76 -28.68 -8.27 8.11
CA ILE A 76 -29.27 -9.15 9.14
C ILE A 76 -29.62 -8.31 10.37
N ALA A 77 -28.68 -7.51 10.87
CA ALA A 77 -28.89 -6.64 12.02
C ALA A 77 -30.04 -5.64 11.77
N GLU A 78 -30.10 -5.02 10.59
CA GLU A 78 -31.20 -4.14 10.19
C GLU A 78 -32.57 -4.85 10.20
N ALA A 79 -32.62 -6.09 9.72
CA ALA A 79 -33.85 -6.88 9.72
C ALA A 79 -34.30 -7.24 11.15
N ASP A 80 -33.36 -7.56 12.03
CA ASP A 80 -33.66 -7.88 13.43
C ASP A 80 -34.13 -6.65 14.21
N VAL A 81 -33.54 -5.47 13.97
CA VAL A 81 -34.06 -4.20 14.50
C VAL A 81 -35.51 -3.96 14.06
N LYS A 82 -35.83 -4.19 12.78
CA LYS A 82 -37.20 -4.04 12.27
C LYS A 82 -38.17 -4.98 12.97
N LYS A 83 -37.82 -6.25 13.18
CA LYS A 83 -38.68 -7.21 13.89
C LYS A 83 -39.00 -6.74 15.32
N ILE A 84 -37.99 -6.27 16.06
CA ILE A 84 -38.18 -5.76 17.42
C ILE A 84 -39.07 -4.52 17.43
N THR A 85 -38.92 -3.65 16.44
CA THR A 85 -39.66 -2.39 16.35
C THR A 85 -41.13 -2.59 15.98
N VAL A 86 -41.46 -3.61 15.19
CA VAL A 86 -42.85 -3.93 14.77
C VAL A 86 -43.62 -4.73 15.84
N MET A 87 -42.92 -5.36 16.79
CA MET A 87 -43.53 -6.08 17.92
C MET A 87 -43.87 -5.19 19.13
N LYS A 88 -43.52 -3.89 19.08
CA LYS A 88 -43.95 -2.87 20.04
C LYS A 88 -45.19 -2.16 19.53
#